data_AF-A0A2M9YQW1-F1
#
_entry.id   AF-A0A2M9YQW1-F1
#
_cell.length_a   1.000
_cell.length_b   1.000
_cell.length_c   1.000
_cell.angle_alpha   90.00
_cell.angle_beta   90.00
_cell.angle_gamma   90.00
#
_symmetry.space_group_name_H-M   'P 1'
#
loop_
_entity.id
_entity.type
_entity.pdbx_description
1 polymer ?
#
loop_
_entity_poly.entity_id
_entity_poly.type
_entity_poly.pdbx_seq_one_letter_code
_entity_poly.pdbx_strand_id
1 'polypeptide(L)'
;MKWICQHCDYKNPMDLPHCAQCGNMRGANVKTVDSSNFLLRKISTLGTFGWILIVLLGVAAVILTPILFIAAISHWEGFAGLLLLIGGYFGARSAVRSQLGPPAKAVFIVFFSIMGMSLDQTGNYLYNFPFRYLCPDSTTMKRSVLISHPLPGRTDTAQAFSCLDPGGKEISRIQLPATLGIRFTEYLLIAGMLLFVQERLSTRKRFRNED
;
A
#
# COMPACT_ATOMS: atom_id res chain seq x y z
N MET A 1 -29.54 -10.78 -10.75
CA MET A 1 -29.45 -11.87 -11.76
C MET A 1 -30.81 -12.00 -12.43
N LYS A 2 -30.85 -12.38 -13.71
CA LYS A 2 -32.10 -12.64 -14.45
C LYS A 2 -32.04 -14.05 -15.03
N TRP A 3 -33.16 -14.76 -15.07
CA TRP A 3 -33.27 -16.05 -15.76
C TRP A 3 -34.02 -15.90 -17.07
N ILE A 4 -33.65 -16.71 -18.07
CA ILE A 4 -34.29 -16.72 -19.38
C ILE A 4 -35.33 -17.84 -19.42
N CYS A 5 -36.59 -17.50 -19.72
CA CYS A 5 -37.65 -18.50 -19.85
C CYS A 5 -37.40 -19.40 -21.06
N GLN A 6 -37.33 -20.72 -20.86
CA GLN A 6 -37.05 -21.67 -21.95
C GLN A 6 -38.14 -21.71 -23.03
N HIS A 7 -39.35 -21.23 -22.73
CA HIS A 7 -40.48 -21.29 -23.66
C HIS A 7 -40.60 -20.05 -24.55
N CYS A 8 -40.25 -18.87 -24.04
CA CYS A 8 -40.42 -17.60 -24.76
C CYS A 8 -39.18 -16.70 -24.76
N ASP A 9 -38.06 -17.18 -24.23
CA ASP A 9 -36.79 -16.46 -24.06
C ASP A 9 -36.86 -15.11 -23.31
N TYR A 10 -37.97 -14.84 -22.62
CA TYR A 10 -38.12 -13.62 -21.83
C TYR A 10 -37.21 -13.62 -20.59
N LYS A 11 -36.57 -12.49 -20.32
CA LYS A 11 -35.63 -12.30 -19.20
C LYS A 11 -36.38 -11.88 -17.94
N ASN A 12 -36.63 -12.84 -17.06
CA ASN A 12 -37.36 -12.64 -15.81
C ASN A 12 -36.41 -12.37 -14.63
N PRO A 13 -36.83 -11.57 -13.65
CA PRO A 13 -36.12 -11.43 -12.38
C PRO A 13 -36.19 -12.74 -11.57
N MET A 14 -35.21 -12.98 -10.71
CA MET A 14 -34.98 -14.28 -10.05
C MET A 14 -35.97 -14.63 -8.94
N ASP A 15 -36.69 -13.63 -8.45
CA ASP A 15 -37.74 -13.69 -7.45
C ASP A 15 -39.07 -14.23 -8.00
N LEU A 16 -39.30 -14.16 -9.32
CA LEU A 16 -40.53 -14.67 -9.93
C LEU A 16 -40.46 -16.19 -10.20
N PRO A 17 -41.41 -16.98 -9.65
CA PRO A 17 -41.49 -18.43 -9.91
C PRO A 17 -42.06 -18.76 -11.30
N HIS A 18 -42.73 -17.80 -11.94
CA HIS A 18 -43.33 -17.93 -13.27
C HIS A 18 -42.80 -16.84 -14.22
N CYS A 19 -42.79 -17.13 -15.52
CA CYS A 19 -42.46 -16.14 -16.54
C CYS A 19 -43.55 -15.06 -16.62
N ALA A 20 -43.18 -13.79 -16.50
CA ALA A 20 -44.11 -12.66 -16.58
C ALA A 20 -44.82 -12.53 -17.94
N GLN A 21 -44.24 -13.06 -19.02
CA GLN A 21 -44.81 -12.94 -20.37
C GLN A 21 -45.68 -14.14 -20.78
N CYS A 22 -45.37 -15.36 -20.33
CA CYS A 22 -46.07 -16.57 -20.79
C CYS A 22 -46.58 -17.46 -19.66
N GLY A 23 -46.41 -17.08 -18.39
CA GLY A 23 -46.86 -17.85 -17.22
C GLY A 23 -46.07 -19.12 -16.93
N ASN A 24 -45.14 -19.53 -17.81
CA ASN A 24 -44.49 -20.82 -17.68
C ASN A 24 -43.57 -20.88 -16.44
N MET A 25 -43.58 -22.02 -15.74
CA MET A 25 -42.81 -22.19 -14.50
C MET A 25 -41.30 -22.16 -14.74
N ARG A 26 -40.58 -21.66 -13.75
CA ARG A 26 -39.12 -21.68 -13.71
C ARG A 26 -38.62 -23.14 -13.57
N GLY A 27 -37.97 -23.67 -14.60
CA GLY A 27 -37.39 -25.02 -14.57
C GLY A 27 -36.17 -25.14 -13.63
N ALA A 28 -35.70 -26.37 -13.37
CA ALA A 28 -34.50 -26.58 -12.55
C ALA A 28 -33.19 -26.12 -13.23
N ASN A 29 -33.14 -26.15 -14.56
CA ASN A 29 -31.94 -25.87 -15.38
C ASN A 29 -32.05 -24.55 -16.17
N VAL A 30 -32.46 -23.49 -15.50
CA VAL A 30 -32.67 -22.20 -16.17
C VAL A 30 -31.35 -21.52 -16.49
N LYS A 31 -31.21 -21.04 -17.73
CA LYS A 31 -30.08 -20.19 -18.10
C LYS A 31 -30.18 -18.87 -17.35
N THR A 32 -29.21 -18.62 -16.46
CA THR A 32 -29.04 -17.32 -15.80
C THR A 32 -28.14 -16.43 -16.65
N VAL A 33 -28.51 -15.15 -16.76
CA VAL A 33 -27.62 -14.13 -17.31
C VAL A 33 -26.90 -13.50 -16.14
N ASP A 34 -25.66 -13.91 -15.91
CA ASP A 34 -24.80 -13.26 -14.94
C ASP A 34 -24.37 -11.89 -15.47
N SER A 35 -24.82 -10.86 -14.76
CA SER A 35 -24.55 -9.45 -15.08
C SER A 35 -23.06 -9.10 -14.96
N SER A 36 -22.27 -9.90 -14.23
CA SER A 36 -20.82 -9.70 -14.05
C SER A 36 -20.02 -9.92 -15.34
N ASN A 37 -20.57 -10.64 -16.32
CA ASN A 37 -19.91 -10.91 -17.60
C ASN A 37 -20.20 -9.86 -18.68
N PHE A 38 -20.93 -8.79 -18.37
CA PHE A 38 -21.28 -7.77 -19.35
C PHE A 38 -20.04 -7.01 -19.88
N LEU A 39 -19.13 -6.62 -18.98
CA LEU A 39 -17.86 -5.97 -19.36
C LEU A 39 -16.97 -6.92 -20.16
N LEU A 40 -16.82 -8.17 -19.72
CA LEU A 40 -16.02 -9.17 -20.43
C LEU A 40 -16.57 -9.51 -21.83
N ARG A 41 -17.90 -9.60 -22.00
CA ARG A 41 -18.52 -9.80 -23.32
C ARG A 41 -18.38 -8.58 -24.23
N LYS A 42 -18.40 -7.38 -23.66
CA LYS A 42 -18.19 -6.14 -24.42
C LYS A 42 -16.73 -5.95 -24.81
N ILE A 43 -15.79 -6.43 -23.99
CA ILE A 43 -14.35 -6.46 -24.30
C ILE A 43 -14.05 -7.56 -25.33
N SER A 44 -14.68 -8.74 -25.23
CA SER A 44 -14.47 -9.83 -26.19
C SER A 44 -15.07 -9.57 -27.58
N THR A 45 -15.96 -8.58 -27.70
CA THR A 45 -16.53 -8.14 -28.98
C THR A 45 -15.75 -7.00 -29.63
N LEU A 46 -14.65 -6.53 -29.01
CA LEU A 46 -13.73 -5.61 -29.64
C LEU A 46 -13.04 -6.31 -30.81
N GLY A 47 -13.03 -5.67 -31.98
CA GLY A 47 -12.25 -6.13 -33.13
C GLY A 47 -10.74 -6.13 -32.83
N THR A 48 -9.94 -6.65 -33.77
CA THR A 48 -8.48 -6.79 -33.62
C THR A 48 -7.78 -5.52 -33.14
N PHE A 49 -8.24 -4.34 -33.60
CA PHE A 49 -7.72 -3.05 -33.17
C PHE A 49 -7.89 -2.78 -31.66
N GLY A 50 -9.04 -3.14 -31.09
CA GLY A 50 -9.30 -2.94 -29.65
C GLY A 50 -8.43 -3.85 -28.78
N TRP A 51 -8.18 -5.08 -29.22
CA TRP A 51 -7.25 -5.98 -28.54
C TRP A 51 -5.80 -5.47 -28.57
N ILE A 52 -5.34 -4.96 -29.71
CA ILE A 52 -4.02 -4.34 -29.82
C ILE A 52 -3.90 -3.17 -28.83
N LEU A 53 -4.92 -2.32 -28.72
CA LEU A 53 -4.92 -1.18 -27.79
C LEU A 53 -4.90 -1.63 -26.33
N ILE A 54 -5.66 -2.67 -25.97
CA ILE A 54 -5.65 -3.23 -24.60
C ILE A 54 -4.26 -3.80 -24.26
N VAL A 55 -3.65 -4.55 -25.17
CA VAL A 55 -2.30 -5.10 -24.98
C VAL A 55 -1.29 -3.97 -24.84
N LEU A 56 -1.33 -2.98 -25.73
CA LEU A 56 -0.44 -1.81 -25.68
C LEU A 56 -0.59 -1.04 -24.36
N LEU A 57 -1.83 -0.83 -23.91
CA LEU A 57 -2.12 -0.15 -22.65
C LEU A 57 -1.67 -1.00 -21.44
N GLY A 58 -1.78 -2.32 -21.52
CA GLY A 58 -1.25 -3.24 -20.51
C GLY A 58 0.28 -3.15 -20.41
N VAL A 59 0.98 -3.18 -21.54
CA VAL A 59 2.45 -3.02 -21.58
C VAL A 59 2.85 -1.64 -21.06
N ALA A 60 2.18 -0.58 -21.51
CA ALA A 60 2.41 0.78 -21.03
C ALA A 60 2.19 0.89 -19.51
N ALA A 61 1.13 0.28 -18.98
CA ALA A 61 0.86 0.27 -17.54
C ALA A 61 1.96 -0.46 -16.76
N VAL A 62 2.45 -1.60 -17.24
CA VAL A 62 3.56 -2.34 -16.61
C VAL A 62 4.85 -1.52 -16.56
N ILE A 63 5.14 -0.74 -17.60
CA ILE A 63 6.35 0.11 -17.66
C ILE A 63 6.17 1.40 -16.84
N LEU A 64 5.02 2.07 -16.96
CA LEU A 64 4.78 3.35 -16.29
C LEU A 64 4.57 3.20 -14.79
N THR A 65 4.00 2.09 -14.32
CA THR A 65 3.74 1.85 -12.89
C THR A 65 5.01 1.98 -12.03
N PRO A 66 6.13 1.27 -12.29
CA PRO A 66 7.34 1.42 -11.48
C PRO A 66 7.93 2.83 -11.54
N ILE A 67 7.86 3.51 -12.70
CA ILE A 67 8.35 4.88 -12.86
C ILE A 67 7.53 5.85 -12.01
N LEU A 68 6.21 5.80 -12.14
CA LEU A 68 5.28 6.63 -11.36
C LEU A 68 5.36 6.32 -9.88
N PHE A 69 5.60 5.05 -9.51
CA PHE A 69 5.78 4.63 -8.13
C PHE A 69 7.05 5.22 -7.51
N ILE A 70 8.18 5.17 -8.21
CA ILE A 70 9.44 5.81 -7.78
C ILE A 70 9.26 7.33 -7.69
N ALA A 71 8.59 7.94 -8.67
CA ALA A 71 8.29 9.38 -8.67
C ALA A 71 7.40 9.77 -7.48
N ALA A 72 6.36 8.99 -7.19
CA ALA A 72 5.47 9.23 -6.06
C ALA A 72 6.21 9.10 -4.72
N ILE A 73 7.03 8.06 -4.52
CA ILE A 73 7.83 7.86 -3.30
C ILE A 73 8.81 9.02 -3.08
N SER A 74 9.42 9.54 -4.14
CA SER A 74 10.42 10.61 -4.06
C SER A 74 9.83 11.99 -3.82
N HIS A 75 8.62 12.28 -4.33
CA HIS A 75 8.04 13.62 -4.28
C HIS A 75 7.00 13.80 -3.17
N TRP A 76 6.31 12.74 -2.76
CA TRP A 76 5.24 12.84 -1.78
C TRP A 76 5.75 12.43 -0.39
N GLU A 77 5.92 13.44 0.47
CA GLU A 77 6.35 13.23 1.85
C GLU A 77 5.40 12.30 2.59
N GLY A 78 5.95 11.28 3.25
CA GLY A 78 5.18 10.26 3.96
C GLY A 78 4.45 9.24 3.10
N PHE A 79 4.55 9.29 1.77
CA PHE A 79 3.93 8.27 0.90
C PHE A 79 4.55 6.87 1.14
N ALA A 80 5.88 6.81 1.27
CA ALA A 80 6.58 5.58 1.64
C ALA A 80 6.09 5.05 3.01
N GLY A 81 6.01 5.93 4.01
CA GLY A 81 5.48 5.59 5.33
C GLY A 81 4.05 5.03 5.29
N LEU A 82 3.16 5.61 4.47
CA LEU A 82 1.80 5.11 4.29
C LEU A 82 1.78 3.71 3.68
N LEU A 83 2.56 3.48 2.62
CA LEU A 83 2.67 2.16 1.98
C LEU A 83 3.22 1.12 2.96
N LEU A 84 4.21 1.50 3.75
CA LEU A 84 4.78 0.66 4.80
C LEU A 84 3.75 0.37 5.89
N LEU A 85 2.94 1.34 6.32
CA LEU A 85 1.87 1.07 7.30
C LEU A 85 0.83 0.07 6.78
N ILE A 86 0.40 0.21 5.51
CA ILE A 86 -0.55 -0.72 4.88
C ILE A 86 0.07 -2.11 4.75
N GLY A 87 1.27 -2.21 4.15
CA GLY A 87 1.98 -3.47 3.97
C GLY A 87 2.34 -4.12 5.30
N GLY A 88 2.79 -3.32 6.26
CA GLY A 88 3.13 -3.72 7.62
C GLY A 88 1.93 -4.24 8.39
N TYR A 89 0.74 -3.65 8.23
CA TYR A 89 -0.49 -4.16 8.83
C TYR A 89 -0.79 -5.59 8.37
N PHE A 90 -0.69 -5.86 7.06
CA PHE A 90 -0.87 -7.21 6.53
C PHE A 90 0.27 -8.15 6.93
N GLY A 91 1.51 -7.67 6.93
CA GLY A 91 2.69 -8.41 7.38
C GLY A 91 2.59 -8.83 8.84
N ALA A 92 2.23 -7.91 9.74
CA ALA A 92 2.00 -8.19 11.16
C ALA A 92 0.86 -9.19 11.35
N ARG A 93 -0.24 -9.05 10.61
CA ARG A 93 -1.35 -10.02 10.63
C ARG A 93 -0.91 -11.41 10.20
N SER A 94 -0.05 -11.51 9.18
CA SER A 94 0.54 -12.76 8.72
C SER A 94 1.45 -13.36 9.79
N ALA A 95 2.34 -12.54 10.37
CA ALA A 95 3.28 -12.95 11.41
C ALA A 95 2.57 -13.48 12.67
N VAL A 96 1.51 -12.81 13.14
CA VAL A 96 0.70 -13.25 14.30
C VAL A 96 -0.03 -14.57 14.06
N ARG A 97 -0.40 -14.86 12.81
CA ARG A 97 -1.10 -16.09 12.42
C ARG A 97 -0.16 -17.24 12.04
N SER A 98 1.14 -16.97 11.95
CA SER A 98 2.13 -17.96 11.56
C SER A 98 2.26 -19.04 12.62
N GLN A 99 2.42 -20.29 12.17
CA GLN A 99 2.71 -21.44 13.04
C GLN A 99 4.09 -21.34 13.70
N LEU A 100 5.00 -20.56 13.10
CA LEU A 100 6.35 -20.35 13.64
C LEU A 100 6.35 -19.57 14.96
N GLY A 101 5.25 -18.87 15.32
CA GLY A 101 5.14 -18.19 16.61
C GLY A 101 6.12 -17.01 16.77
N PRO A 102 6.91 -16.93 17.87
CA PRO A 102 7.82 -15.81 18.14
C PRO A 102 8.87 -15.54 17.04
N PRO A 103 9.54 -16.55 16.43
CA PRO A 103 10.42 -16.35 15.28
C PRO A 103 9.82 -15.52 14.14
N ALA A 104 8.57 -15.78 13.73
CA ALA A 104 7.93 -15.03 12.64
C ALA A 104 7.74 -13.54 12.99
N LYS A 105 7.44 -13.24 14.26
CA LYS A 105 7.31 -11.86 14.75
C LYS A 105 8.66 -11.15 14.76
N ALA A 106 9.72 -11.82 15.19
CA ALA A 106 11.07 -11.27 15.19
C ALA A 106 11.54 -10.94 13.76
N VAL A 107 11.37 -11.88 12.82
CA VAL A 107 11.67 -11.65 11.40
C VAL A 107 10.88 -10.47 10.85
N PHE A 108 9.59 -10.39 11.16
CA PHE A 108 8.76 -9.25 10.76
C PHE A 108 9.30 -7.92 11.30
N ILE A 109 9.64 -7.83 12.59
CA ILE A 109 10.16 -6.60 13.20
C ILE A 109 11.45 -6.16 12.51
N VAL A 110 12.42 -7.08 12.37
CA VAL A 110 13.72 -6.77 11.77
C VAL A 110 13.55 -6.33 10.32
N PHE A 111 12.80 -7.10 9.52
CA PHE A 111 12.57 -6.79 8.11
C PHE A 111 11.83 -5.46 7.93
N PHE A 112 10.75 -5.25 8.69
CA PHE A 112 9.97 -4.02 8.63
C PHE A 112 10.80 -2.79 9.01
N SER A 113 11.63 -2.91 10.06
CA SER A 113 12.47 -1.80 10.54
C SER A 113 13.55 -1.41 9.53
N ILE A 114 14.21 -2.39 8.92
CA ILE A 114 15.22 -2.16 7.88
C ILE A 114 14.56 -1.55 6.63
N MET A 115 13.46 -2.13 6.15
CA MET A 115 12.74 -1.62 4.98
C MET A 115 12.22 -0.21 5.19
N GLY A 116 11.69 0.08 6.38
CA GLY A 116 11.23 1.41 6.73
C GLY A 116 12.34 2.45 6.71
N MET A 117 13.47 2.14 7.35
CA MET A 117 14.67 2.99 7.31
C MET A 117 15.18 3.22 5.87
N SER A 118 15.15 2.21 5.01
CA SER A 118 15.67 2.31 3.64
C SER A 118 14.75 3.04 2.67
N LEU A 119 13.43 2.87 2.80
CA LEU A 119 12.45 3.42 1.86
C LEU A 119 11.94 4.81 2.27
N ASP A 120 11.84 5.11 3.56
CA ASP A 120 11.33 6.39 4.05
C ASP A 120 12.45 7.41 4.32
N GLN A 121 13.30 7.62 3.31
CA GLN A 121 14.41 8.58 3.40
C GLN A 121 13.90 10.02 3.46
N THR A 122 12.76 10.31 2.84
CA THR A 122 12.17 11.64 2.84
C THR A 122 11.40 11.96 4.13
N GLY A 123 10.83 10.93 4.77
CA GLY A 123 10.03 11.07 5.97
C GLY A 123 8.77 11.89 5.78
N ASN A 124 8.15 12.22 6.92
CA ASN A 124 7.13 13.26 7.02
C ASN A 124 7.52 14.26 8.12
N TYR A 125 6.76 15.33 8.26
CA TYR A 125 6.97 16.35 9.29
C TYR A 125 7.03 15.76 10.71
N LEU A 126 6.13 14.83 11.03
CA LEU A 126 6.03 14.22 12.36
C LEU A 126 7.25 13.35 12.71
N TYR A 127 7.70 12.55 11.75
CA TYR A 127 8.84 11.65 11.89
C TYR A 127 10.18 12.39 11.86
N ASN A 128 10.20 13.62 11.33
CA ASN A 128 11.36 14.49 11.41
C ASN A 128 11.46 15.25 12.75
N PHE A 129 10.44 15.18 13.60
CA PHE A 129 10.41 15.90 14.87
C PHE A 129 11.54 15.50 15.83
N PRO A 130 11.90 14.21 15.99
CA PRO A 130 12.97 13.80 16.91
C PRO A 130 14.33 14.43 16.60
N PHE A 131 14.62 14.80 15.36
CA PHE A 131 15.88 15.45 14.98
C PHE A 131 16.07 16.82 15.62
N ARG A 132 14.99 17.47 16.06
CA ARG A 132 15.08 18.76 16.78
C ARG A 132 15.82 18.63 18.10
N TYR A 133 15.73 17.47 18.76
CA TYR A 133 16.42 17.22 20.03
C TYR A 133 17.91 16.94 19.88
N LEU A 134 18.41 16.76 18.65
CA LEU A 134 19.84 16.64 18.38
C LEU A 134 20.53 17.98 18.13
N CYS A 135 19.75 19.05 17.96
CA CYS A 135 20.28 20.38 17.76
C CYS A 135 20.58 21.06 19.11
N PRO A 136 21.68 21.83 19.23
CA PRO A 136 21.98 22.60 20.43
C PRO A 136 20.87 23.60 20.79
N ASP A 137 20.79 23.96 22.07
CA ASP A 137 19.87 25.00 22.53
C ASP A 137 20.06 26.30 21.73
N SER A 138 18.97 27.04 21.51
CA SER A 138 18.90 28.27 20.70
C SER A 138 19.14 28.13 19.19
N THR A 139 19.30 26.91 18.67
CA THR A 139 19.40 26.66 17.24
C THR A 139 18.08 26.18 16.63
N THR A 140 17.92 26.38 15.32
CA THR A 140 16.74 25.91 14.57
C THR A 140 17.14 24.81 13.59
N MET A 141 16.40 23.71 13.58
CA MET A 141 16.65 22.62 12.63
C MET A 141 16.10 23.02 11.26
N LYS A 142 16.98 22.99 10.24
CA LYS A 142 16.63 23.13 8.83
C LYS A 142 16.87 21.81 8.12
N ARG A 143 15.83 21.34 7.43
CA ARG A 143 15.93 20.23 6.48
C ARG A 143 16.32 20.77 5.11
N SER A 144 17.31 20.14 4.48
CA SER A 144 17.72 20.40 3.10
C SER A 144 17.80 19.10 2.31
N VAL A 145 17.64 19.20 1.00
CA VAL A 145 17.87 18.08 0.08
C VAL A 145 19.28 18.23 -0.47
N LEU A 146 20.13 17.26 -0.18
CA LEU A 146 21.44 17.13 -0.78
C LEU A 146 21.27 16.37 -2.10
N ILE A 147 21.57 17.05 -3.21
CA ILE A 147 21.64 16.43 -4.52
C ILE A 147 23.12 16.22 -4.83
N SER A 148 23.50 14.98 -5.15
CA SER A 148 24.86 14.65 -5.56
C SER A 148 24.87 13.87 -6.86
N HIS A 149 25.94 14.05 -7.64
CA HIS A 149 26.16 13.39 -8.92
C HIS A 149 27.45 12.58 -8.86
N PRO A 150 27.47 11.46 -8.10
CA PRO A 150 28.70 10.70 -7.90
C PRO A 150 29.21 10.03 -9.18
N LEU A 151 28.33 9.79 -10.15
CA LEU A 151 28.64 9.17 -11.45
C LEU A 151 27.85 9.87 -12.57
N PRO A 152 28.37 9.90 -13.81
CA PRO A 152 27.63 10.41 -14.96
C PRO A 152 26.27 9.69 -15.12
N GLY A 153 25.19 10.47 -15.23
CA GLY A 153 23.82 9.94 -15.38
C GLY A 153 23.16 9.45 -14.08
N ARG A 154 23.86 9.51 -12.93
CA ARG A 154 23.31 9.17 -11.62
C ARG A 154 23.07 10.44 -10.80
N THR A 155 21.86 10.59 -10.29
CA THR A 155 21.49 11.66 -9.35
C THR A 155 21.04 11.01 -8.06
N ASP A 156 21.83 11.20 -7.00
CA ASP A 156 21.50 10.74 -5.68
C ASP A 156 20.88 11.90 -4.91
N THR A 157 19.70 11.67 -4.35
CA THR A 157 19.02 12.62 -3.49
C THR A 157 19.01 12.06 -2.08
N ALA A 158 19.56 12.84 -1.14
CA ALA A 158 19.58 12.48 0.27
C ALA A 158 19.06 13.64 1.09
N GLN A 159 18.35 13.34 2.19
CA GLN A 159 17.99 14.39 3.13
C GLN A 159 19.14 14.69 4.09
N ALA A 160 19.32 15.96 4.38
CA ALA A 160 20.26 16.47 5.33
C ALA A 160 19.54 17.33 6.36
N PHE A 161 19.92 17.17 7.62
CA PHE A 161 19.41 17.97 8.71
C PHE A 161 20.56 18.80 9.28
N SER A 162 20.40 20.11 9.25
CA SER A 162 21.40 21.08 9.72
C SER A 162 20.80 21.94 10.83
N CYS A 163 21.59 22.25 11.84
CA CYS A 163 21.20 23.14 12.93
C CYS A 163 21.76 24.54 12.63
N LEU A 164 20.86 25.50 12.51
CA LEU A 164 21.17 26.89 12.19
C LEU A 164 21.14 27.75 13.45
N ASP A 165 22.08 28.69 13.54
CA ASP A 165 22.02 29.76 14.53
C ASP A 165 20.85 30.74 14.25
N PRO A 166 20.55 31.67 15.17
CA PRO A 166 19.53 32.70 14.95
C PRO A 166 19.81 33.62 13.75
N GLY A 167 21.07 33.75 13.33
CA GLY A 167 21.50 34.47 12.13
C GLY A 167 21.41 33.65 10.83
N GLY A 168 20.93 32.40 10.89
CA GLY A 168 20.79 31.49 9.75
C GLY A 168 22.07 30.77 9.33
N LYS A 169 23.16 30.86 10.11
CA LYS A 169 24.43 30.18 9.82
C LYS A 169 24.40 28.74 10.31
N GLU A 170 24.84 27.80 9.48
CA GLU A 170 24.97 26.39 9.86
C GLU A 170 26.08 26.23 10.90
N ILE A 171 25.71 25.77 12.11
CA ILE A 171 26.64 25.47 13.20
C ILE A 171 27.06 24.00 13.12
N SER A 172 26.09 23.12 12.91
CA SER A 172 26.32 21.68 12.90
C SER A 172 25.36 20.97 11.96
N ARG A 173 25.78 19.78 11.51
CA ARG A 173 24.99 18.90 10.66
C ARG A 173 24.79 17.57 11.36
N ILE A 174 23.56 17.07 11.36
CA ILE A 174 23.22 15.76 11.92
C ILE A 174 23.83 14.70 11.00
N GLN A 175 24.63 13.82 11.58
CA GLN A 175 25.32 12.78 10.82
C GLN A 175 24.33 11.73 10.31
N LEU A 176 24.63 11.15 9.15
CA LEU A 176 23.79 10.12 8.52
C LEU A 176 23.53 8.91 9.44
N PRO A 177 24.51 8.37 10.20
CA PRO A 177 24.25 7.25 11.11
C PRO A 177 23.23 7.56 12.20
N ALA A 178 23.24 8.78 12.75
CA ALA A 178 22.25 9.22 13.73
C ALA A 178 20.85 9.31 13.09
N THR A 179 20.80 9.78 11.84
CA THR A 179 19.56 9.83 11.04
C THR A 179 19.00 8.43 10.85
N LEU A 180 19.80 7.50 10.33
CA LEU A 180 19.41 6.11 10.12
C LEU A 180 19.01 5.41 11.42
N GLY A 181 19.74 5.65 12.51
CA GLY A 181 19.42 5.10 13.83
C GLY A 181 18.05 5.51 14.34
N ILE A 182 17.74 6.82 14.29
CA ILE A 182 16.41 7.32 14.68
C ILE A 182 15.31 6.69 13.82
N ARG A 183 15.51 6.60 12.51
CA ARG A 183 14.54 5.97 11.60
C ARG A 183 14.35 4.50 11.89
N PHE A 184 15.43 3.77 12.12
CA PHE A 184 15.33 2.36 12.49
C PHE A 184 14.53 2.17 13.78
N THR A 185 14.79 2.99 14.81
CA THR A 185 14.05 2.95 16.08
C THR A 185 12.57 3.30 15.88
N GLU A 186 12.27 4.30 15.06
CA GLU A 186 10.91 4.69 14.72
C GLU A 186 10.13 3.52 14.11
N TYR A 187 10.68 2.88 13.09
CA TYR A 187 10.03 1.73 12.45
C TYR A 187 9.99 0.48 13.33
N LEU A 188 10.94 0.32 14.27
CA LEU A 188 10.89 -0.71 15.29
C LEU A 188 9.70 -0.51 16.23
N LEU A 189 9.45 0.73 16.67
CA LEU A 189 8.28 1.06 17.49
C LEU A 189 6.97 0.85 16.73
N ILE A 190 6.91 1.25 15.46
CA ILE A 190 5.74 1.03 14.60
C ILE A 190 5.49 -0.47 14.39
N ALA A 191 6.53 -1.27 14.13
CA ALA A 191 6.41 -2.73 14.00
C ALA A 191 5.82 -3.36 15.26
N GLY A 192 6.34 -2.98 16.43
CA GLY A 192 5.85 -3.43 17.73
C GLY A 192 4.39 -3.06 17.96
N MET A 193 4.01 -1.82 17.63
CA MET A 193 2.62 -1.35 17.73
C MET A 193 1.70 -2.14 16.80
N LEU A 194 2.09 -2.38 15.54
CA LEU A 194 1.31 -3.15 14.59
C LEU A 194 1.09 -4.59 15.07
N LEU A 195 2.13 -5.26 15.58
CA LEU A 195 2.02 -6.59 16.16
C LEU A 195 1.08 -6.59 17.37
N PHE A 196 1.24 -5.64 18.29
CA PHE A 196 0.39 -5.52 19.47
C PHE A 196 -1.09 -5.36 19.10
N VAL A 197 -1.41 -4.48 18.15
CA VAL A 197 -2.78 -4.29 17.65
C VAL A 197 -3.31 -5.57 17.02
N GLN A 198 -2.52 -6.26 16.19
CA GLN A 198 -2.94 -7.49 15.53
C GLN A 198 -3.17 -8.65 16.51
N GLU A 199 -2.34 -8.78 17.55
CA GLU A 199 -2.55 -9.75 18.61
C GLU A 199 -3.86 -9.51 19.34
N ARG A 200 -4.13 -8.25 19.73
CA ARG A 200 -5.40 -7.88 20.38
C ARG A 200 -6.61 -8.18 19.50
N LEU A 201 -6.53 -7.86 18.19
CA LEU A 201 -7.60 -8.16 17.24
C LEU A 201 -7.78 -9.66 17.01
N SER A 202 -6.70 -10.44 16.99
CA SER A 202 -6.73 -11.89 16.82
C SER A 202 -7.39 -12.57 18.03
N THR A 203 -7.00 -12.18 19.24
CA THR A 203 -7.57 -12.70 20.49
C THR A 203 -9.07 -12.41 20.59
N ARG A 204 -9.51 -11.18 20.26
CA ARG A 204 -10.95 -10.84 20.24
C ARG A 204 -11.78 -11.71 19.30
N LYS A 205 -11.22 -12.11 18.15
CA LYS A 205 -11.91 -12.98 17.18
C LYS A 205 -12.02 -14.42 17.64
N ARG A 206 -11.10 -14.92 18.47
CA ARG A 206 -11.19 -16.27 19.03
C ARG A 206 -12.36 -16.37 20.01
N PHE A 207 -12.45 -15.44 20.96
CA PHE A 207 -13.57 -15.40 21.91
C PHE A 207 -14.94 -15.34 21.22
N ARG A 208 -15.10 -14.52 20.17
CA ARG A 208 -16.37 -14.41 19.43
C ARG A 208 -16.79 -15.67 18.66
N ASN A 209 -15.89 -16.62 18.45
CA ASN A 209 -16.18 -17.86 17.73
C ASN A 209 -16.46 -19.04 18.68
N GLU A 210 -16.25 -18.84 19.99
CA GLU A 210 -16.51 -19.85 21.03
C GLU A 210 -17.89 -19.65 21.68
N ASP A 211 -18.53 -18.49 21.46
CA ASP A 211 -19.93 -18.18 21.78
C ASP A 211 -20.86 -18.50 20.59
#